data_AF-A0A7S2MTX0-F1
#
_entry.id   AF-A0A7S2MTX0-F1
#
_cell.length_a   1.000
_cell.length_b   1.000
_cell.length_c   1.000
_cell.angle_alpha   90.00
_cell.angle_beta   90.00
_cell.angle_gamma   90.00
#
_symmetry.space_group_name_H-M   'P 1'
#
loop_
_entity.id
_entity.type
_entity.pdbx_description
1 polymer ?
#
loop_
_entity_poly.entity_id
_entity_poly.type
_entity_poly.pdbx_seq_one_letter_code
_entity_poly.pdbx_strand_id
1 'polypeptide(L)'
;GEPQQIDWDDSPAELLPRESVATAAQFVQHFARFTIGAWRRELQRPVPFEGKVLQETELAVFRSRQSLQQIERAVAPLIQQLERNEANEEVVKQLDAMVTLAAQREYAEAGAAYITMALGHKKWNQTHASYAGAVGQNKGCRTYMTYQDKLLEYDKDPVVQKYIQCMRKLVHFAQCIRPNDDVAKHLHI
;
A
#
# COMPACT_ATOMS: atom_id res chain seq x y z
N GLY A 1 -6.97 11.17 22.04
CA GLY A 1 -6.55 9.94 22.73
C GLY A 1 -5.20 9.56 22.20
N GLU A 2 -4.26 9.19 23.06
CA GLU A 2 -2.98 8.66 22.62
C GLU A 2 -3.22 7.39 21.77
N PRO A 3 -2.49 7.21 20.66
CA PRO A 3 -2.68 6.03 19.81
C PRO A 3 -2.30 4.80 20.62
N GLN A 4 -3.28 3.91 20.88
CA GLN A 4 -3.02 2.61 21.48
C GLN A 4 -1.92 1.91 20.68
N GLN A 5 -0.84 1.55 21.35
CA GLN A 5 0.28 0.89 20.72
C GLN A 5 -0.19 -0.53 20.34
N ILE A 6 -0.26 -0.80 19.04
CA ILE A 6 -0.61 -2.14 18.56
C ILE A 6 0.51 -3.09 18.96
N ASP A 7 0.14 -4.21 19.55
CA ASP A 7 1.05 -5.31 19.76
C ASP A 7 1.33 -5.99 18.40
N TRP A 8 2.58 -5.92 17.98
CA TRP A 8 3.08 -6.49 16.74
C TRP A 8 3.89 -7.78 16.99
N ASP A 9 3.95 -8.24 18.24
CA ASP A 9 4.69 -9.45 18.60
C ASP A 9 3.85 -10.71 18.35
N ASP A 10 2.51 -10.60 18.38
CA ASP A 10 1.55 -11.64 17.96
C ASP A 10 1.32 -11.65 16.43
N SER A 11 2.42 -11.63 15.67
CA SER A 11 2.36 -11.71 14.21
C SER A 11 2.25 -13.17 13.73
N PRO A 12 1.26 -13.50 12.88
CA PRO A 12 1.09 -14.86 12.38
C PRO A 12 2.32 -15.35 11.61
N ALA A 13 2.65 -16.63 11.80
CA ALA A 13 3.79 -17.27 11.14
C ALA A 13 3.52 -17.57 9.66
N GLU A 14 2.26 -17.85 9.31
CA GLU A 14 1.84 -18.27 7.98
C GLU A 14 0.75 -17.35 7.42
N LEU A 15 0.78 -17.18 6.09
CA LEU A 15 -0.26 -16.44 5.40
C LEU A 15 -1.44 -17.37 5.12
N LEU A 16 -2.59 -17.06 5.72
CA LEU A 16 -3.83 -17.78 5.48
C LEU A 16 -4.36 -17.47 4.08
N PRO A 17 -5.03 -18.41 3.40
CA PRO A 17 -5.71 -18.13 2.14
C PRO A 17 -6.94 -17.24 2.35
N ARG A 18 -7.29 -16.42 1.35
CA ARG A 18 -8.42 -15.48 1.41
C ARG A 18 -9.75 -16.14 1.81
N GLU A 19 -9.97 -17.37 1.38
CA GLU A 19 -11.19 -18.17 1.61
C GLU A 19 -11.34 -18.62 3.06
N SER A 20 -10.24 -18.73 3.80
CA SER A 20 -10.24 -19.16 5.21
C SER A 20 -10.59 -18.05 6.20
N VAL A 21 -10.68 -16.80 5.71
CA VAL A 21 -10.94 -15.63 6.54
C VAL A 21 -12.34 -15.08 6.26
N ALA A 22 -13.11 -14.84 7.33
CA ALA A 22 -14.52 -14.52 7.23
C ALA A 22 -14.81 -13.17 6.57
N THR A 23 -13.94 -12.17 6.77
CA THR A 23 -14.16 -10.80 6.27
C THR A 23 -12.93 -10.23 5.55
N ALA A 24 -13.18 -9.32 4.61
CA ALA A 24 -12.15 -8.56 3.92
C ALA A 24 -11.25 -7.79 4.90
N ALA A 25 -11.85 -7.17 5.92
CA ALA A 25 -11.12 -6.43 6.95
C ALA A 25 -10.13 -7.32 7.73
N GLN A 26 -10.59 -8.50 8.18
CA GLN A 26 -9.74 -9.47 8.86
C GLN A 26 -8.61 -9.98 7.95
N PHE A 27 -8.86 -10.15 6.66
CA PHE A 27 -7.85 -10.63 5.73
C PHE A 27 -6.75 -9.59 5.49
N VAL A 28 -7.13 -8.32 5.28
CA VAL A 28 -6.19 -7.19 5.17
C VAL A 28 -5.35 -7.06 6.44
N GLN A 29 -5.99 -7.16 7.60
CA GLN A 29 -5.31 -7.14 8.91
C GLN A 29 -4.33 -8.31 9.06
N HIS A 30 -4.75 -9.53 8.73
CA HIS A 30 -3.92 -10.73 8.78
C HIS A 30 -2.68 -10.59 7.90
N PHE A 31 -2.86 -10.16 6.65
CA PHE A 31 -1.76 -9.97 5.71
C PHE A 31 -0.77 -8.91 6.19
N ALA A 32 -1.25 -7.78 6.70
CA ALA A 32 -0.39 -6.73 7.23
C ALA A 32 0.47 -7.24 8.41
N ARG A 33 -0.16 -7.92 9.38
CA ARG A 33 0.54 -8.51 10.54
C ARG A 33 1.51 -9.61 10.13
N PHE A 34 1.12 -10.49 9.22
CA PHE A 34 1.99 -11.54 8.67
C PHE A 34 3.24 -10.92 8.03
N THR A 35 3.06 -9.90 7.19
CA THR A 35 4.15 -9.31 6.41
C THR A 35 5.11 -8.52 7.28
N ILE A 36 4.59 -7.74 8.24
CA ILE A 36 5.42 -7.04 9.25
C ILE A 36 6.18 -8.05 10.11
N GLY A 37 5.53 -9.12 10.56
CA GLY A 37 6.17 -10.19 11.32
C GLY A 37 7.25 -10.91 10.53
N ALA A 38 7.01 -11.21 9.25
CA ALA A 38 8.00 -11.81 8.36
C ALA A 38 9.22 -10.88 8.19
N TRP A 39 8.99 -9.57 8.06
CA TRP A 39 10.07 -8.59 8.00
C TRP A 39 10.88 -8.52 9.29
N ARG A 40 10.22 -8.50 10.46
CA ARG A 40 10.90 -8.58 11.76
C ARG A 40 11.79 -9.82 11.87
N ARG A 41 11.28 -10.99 11.47
CA ARG A 41 12.02 -12.26 11.47
C ARG A 41 13.23 -12.19 10.55
N GLU A 42 13.08 -11.66 9.33
CA GLU A 42 14.20 -11.47 8.39
C GLU A 42 15.29 -10.56 8.94
N LEU A 43 14.93 -9.47 9.64
CA LEU A 43 15.89 -8.57 10.29
C LEU A 43 16.63 -9.18 11.49
N GLN A 44 16.11 -10.27 12.05
CA GLN A 44 16.74 -11.00 13.16
C GLN A 44 17.67 -12.12 12.67
N ARG A 45 17.67 -12.44 11.37
CA ARG A 45 18.56 -13.48 10.81
C ARG A 45 20.03 -13.02 10.87
N PRO A 46 21.00 -13.94 11.01
CA PRO A 46 22.43 -13.61 11.01
C PRO A 46 22.87 -12.86 9.74
N VAL A 47 22.31 -13.24 8.59
CA VAL A 47 22.48 -12.57 7.30
C VAL A 47 21.09 -12.21 6.77
N PRO A 48 20.60 -10.97 7.01
CA PRO A 48 19.29 -10.55 6.54
C PRO A 48 19.19 -10.61 5.01
N PHE A 49 18.08 -11.18 4.51
CA PHE A 49 17.78 -11.28 3.07
C PHE A 49 18.75 -12.16 2.26
N GLU A 50 19.42 -13.12 2.90
CA GLU A 50 20.30 -14.08 2.22
C GLU A 50 19.54 -14.87 1.13
N GLY A 51 20.12 -14.93 -0.07
CA GLY A 51 19.54 -15.63 -1.23
C GLY A 51 18.33 -14.92 -1.87
N LYS A 52 18.03 -13.68 -1.48
CA LYS A 52 16.96 -12.88 -2.10
C LYS A 52 17.52 -12.04 -3.24
N VAL A 53 16.83 -12.04 -4.38
CA VAL A 53 17.17 -11.22 -5.54
C VAL A 53 16.55 -9.83 -5.33
N LEU A 54 17.31 -8.93 -4.72
CA LEU A 54 16.90 -7.56 -4.44
C LEU A 54 17.94 -6.57 -4.95
N GLN A 55 17.49 -5.40 -5.38
CA GLN A 55 18.42 -4.32 -5.70
C GLN A 55 19.04 -3.75 -4.41
N GLU A 56 20.25 -3.23 -4.49
CA GLU A 56 20.98 -2.69 -3.33
C GLU A 56 20.20 -1.54 -2.64
N THR A 57 19.48 -0.74 -3.43
CA THR A 57 18.62 0.36 -2.94
C THR A 57 17.42 -0.15 -2.13
N GLU A 58 16.78 -1.24 -2.58
CA GLU A 58 15.68 -1.90 -1.89
C GLU A 58 16.18 -2.54 -0.59
N LEU A 59 17.33 -3.21 -0.65
CA LEU A 59 17.99 -3.80 0.52
C LEU A 59 18.31 -2.76 1.60
N ALA A 60 18.78 -1.57 1.23
CA ALA A 60 19.05 -0.50 2.19
C ALA A 60 17.77 -0.08 2.94
N VAL A 61 16.64 0.01 2.23
CA VAL A 61 15.34 0.33 2.84
C VAL A 61 14.88 -0.81 3.76
N PHE A 62 14.99 -2.06 3.30
CA PHE A 62 14.51 -3.23 4.04
C PHE A 62 15.37 -3.60 5.25
N ARG A 63 16.69 -3.34 5.22
CA ARG A 63 17.59 -3.54 6.36
C ARG A 63 17.41 -2.49 7.47
N SER A 64 16.80 -1.35 7.16
CA SER A 64 16.60 -0.29 8.13
C SER A 64 15.44 -0.60 9.09
N ARG A 65 15.77 -0.77 10.38
CA ARG A 65 14.76 -0.88 11.46
C ARG A 65 13.87 0.36 11.57
N GLN A 66 14.39 1.52 11.20
CA GLN A 66 13.59 2.75 11.18
C GLN A 66 12.49 2.70 10.12
N SER A 67 12.77 2.13 8.94
CA SER A 67 11.77 1.94 7.89
C SER A 67 10.63 1.05 8.38
N LEU A 68 10.96 -0.04 9.08
CA LEU A 68 9.98 -0.94 9.68
C LEU A 68 9.10 -0.21 10.72
N GLN A 69 9.72 0.53 11.65
CA GLN A 69 8.97 1.31 12.66
C GLN A 69 8.06 2.37 12.03
N GLN A 70 8.49 3.00 10.92
CA GLN A 70 7.65 3.95 10.19
C GLN A 70 6.42 3.28 9.59
N ILE A 71 6.57 2.08 9.03
CA ILE A 71 5.48 1.29 8.47
C ILE A 71 4.52 0.83 9.57
N GLU A 72 5.03 0.32 10.69
CA GLU A 72 4.20 -0.06 11.85
C GLU A 72 3.34 1.11 12.33
N ARG A 73 3.94 2.29 12.51
CA ARG A 73 3.22 3.50 12.92
C ARG A 73 2.20 3.98 11.89
N ALA A 74 2.49 3.79 10.60
CA ALA A 74 1.60 4.20 9.52
C ALA A 74 0.42 3.25 9.33
N VAL A 75 0.63 1.95 9.54
CA VAL A 75 -0.39 0.91 9.37
C VAL A 75 -1.23 0.74 10.64
N ALA A 76 -0.71 1.13 11.82
CA ALA A 76 -1.45 1.10 13.07
C ALA A 76 -2.88 1.72 13.01
N PRO A 77 -3.09 2.95 12.50
CA PRO A 77 -4.44 3.51 12.40
C PRO A 77 -5.38 2.66 11.53
N LEU A 78 -4.89 2.06 10.44
CA LEU A 78 -5.69 1.17 9.61
C LEU A 78 -6.14 -0.06 10.41
N ILE A 79 -5.23 -0.72 11.13
CA ILE A 79 -5.57 -1.92 11.91
C ILE A 79 -6.60 -1.59 13.00
N GLN A 80 -6.46 -0.46 13.69
CA GLN A 80 -7.45 0.00 14.68
C GLN A 80 -8.82 0.27 14.04
N GLN A 81 -8.84 0.91 12.87
CA GLN A 81 -10.08 1.16 12.13
C GLN A 81 -10.75 -0.14 11.65
N LEU A 82 -9.97 -1.14 11.25
CA LEU A 82 -10.47 -2.46 10.84
C LEU A 82 -11.05 -3.23 12.04
N GLU A 83 -10.40 -3.19 13.21
CA GLU A 83 -10.89 -3.84 14.43
C GLU A 83 -12.20 -3.24 14.93
N ARG A 84 -12.38 -1.93 14.76
CA ARG A 84 -13.60 -1.21 15.16
C ARG A 84 -14.68 -1.21 14.09
N ASN A 85 -14.43 -1.77 12.91
CA ASN A 85 -15.30 -1.68 11.73
C ASN A 85 -15.64 -0.22 11.36
N GLU A 86 -14.70 0.71 11.57
CA GLU A 86 -14.84 2.14 11.27
C GLU A 86 -14.15 2.53 9.94
N ALA A 87 -13.41 1.61 9.34
CA ALA A 87 -12.73 1.84 8.06
C ALA A 87 -13.73 2.01 6.91
N ASN A 88 -13.42 2.91 5.97
CA ASN A 88 -14.25 3.12 4.78
C ASN A 88 -14.34 1.83 3.95
N GLU A 89 -15.56 1.31 3.78
CA GLU A 89 -15.83 0.03 3.11
C GLU A 89 -15.22 -0.06 1.70
N GLU A 90 -15.25 1.03 0.93
CA GLU A 90 -14.70 1.06 -0.43
C GLU A 90 -13.17 0.92 -0.39
N VAL A 91 -12.52 1.59 0.56
CA VAL A 91 -11.06 1.46 0.74
C VAL A 91 -10.69 0.05 1.20
N VAL A 92 -11.47 -0.54 2.13
CA VAL A 92 -11.26 -1.92 2.58
C VAL A 92 -11.41 -2.91 1.43
N LYS A 93 -12.42 -2.73 0.58
CA LYS A 93 -12.63 -3.58 -0.60
C LYS A 93 -11.48 -3.48 -1.59
N GLN A 94 -10.97 -2.29 -1.86
CA GLN A 94 -9.82 -2.07 -2.74
C GLN A 94 -8.53 -2.66 -2.16
N LEU A 95 -8.32 -2.51 -0.84
CA LEU A 95 -7.22 -3.14 -0.13
C LEU A 95 -7.32 -4.68 -0.15
N ASP A 96 -8.51 -5.24 0.04
CA ASP A 96 -8.75 -6.69 -0.02
C ASP A 96 -8.39 -7.26 -1.40
N ALA A 97 -8.79 -6.58 -2.48
CA ALA A 97 -8.42 -6.96 -3.84
C ALA A 97 -6.89 -6.95 -4.03
N MET A 98 -6.22 -5.87 -3.62
CA MET A 98 -4.76 -5.75 -3.72
C MET A 98 -4.05 -6.84 -2.91
N VAL A 99 -4.49 -7.09 -1.68
CA VAL A 99 -3.91 -8.08 -0.77
C VAL A 99 -4.19 -9.51 -1.25
N THR A 100 -5.35 -9.78 -1.83
CA THR A 100 -5.70 -11.08 -2.40
C THR A 100 -4.78 -11.43 -3.57
N LEU A 101 -4.56 -10.47 -4.49
CA LEU A 101 -3.62 -10.63 -5.60
C LEU A 101 -2.19 -10.85 -5.09
N ALA A 102 -1.76 -10.09 -4.08
CA ALA A 102 -0.45 -10.26 -3.45
C ALA A 102 -0.31 -11.64 -2.77
N ALA A 103 -1.37 -12.15 -2.12
CA ALA A 103 -1.38 -13.46 -1.48
C ALA A 103 -1.25 -14.60 -2.50
N GLN A 104 -1.83 -14.43 -3.69
CA GLN A 104 -1.72 -15.31 -4.86
C GLN A 104 -0.40 -15.16 -5.63
N ARG A 105 0.48 -14.25 -5.19
CA ARG A 105 1.76 -13.91 -5.84
C ARG A 105 1.60 -13.20 -7.20
N GLU A 106 0.44 -12.62 -7.48
CA GLU A 106 0.17 -11.79 -8.66
C GLU A 106 0.54 -10.32 -8.35
N TYR A 107 1.84 -10.05 -8.18
CA TYR A 107 2.32 -8.75 -7.69
C TYR A 107 2.16 -7.63 -8.73
N ALA A 108 2.27 -7.94 -10.02
CA ALA A 108 2.01 -6.98 -11.10
C ALA A 108 0.57 -6.46 -11.06
N GLU A 109 -0.40 -7.35 -10.92
CA GLU A 109 -1.82 -6.98 -10.80
C GLU A 109 -2.11 -6.28 -9.47
N ALA A 110 -1.49 -6.71 -8.36
CA ALA A 110 -1.58 -5.99 -7.08
C ALA A 110 -1.06 -4.54 -7.20
N GLY A 111 0.02 -4.34 -7.98
CA GLY A 111 0.52 -3.01 -8.31
C GLY A 111 -0.48 -2.18 -9.12
N ALA A 112 -1.12 -2.78 -10.12
CA ALA A 112 -2.17 -2.12 -10.90
C ALA A 112 -3.40 -1.74 -10.04
N ALA A 113 -3.77 -2.61 -9.09
CA ALA A 113 -4.82 -2.33 -8.11
C ALA A 113 -4.46 -1.12 -7.22
N TYR A 114 -3.20 -1.03 -6.75
CA TYR A 114 -2.71 0.15 -6.05
C TYR A 114 -2.80 1.42 -6.91
N ILE A 115 -2.38 1.36 -8.18
CA ILE A 115 -2.41 2.52 -9.09
C ILE A 115 -3.85 3.00 -9.25
N THR A 116 -4.79 2.06 -9.44
CA THR A 116 -6.23 2.36 -9.53
C THR A 116 -6.76 2.98 -8.24
N MET A 117 -6.36 2.50 -7.06
CA MET A 117 -6.78 3.09 -5.78
C MET A 117 -6.19 4.49 -5.54
N ALA A 118 -4.94 4.74 -5.93
CA ALA A 118 -4.24 6.00 -5.67
C ALA A 118 -4.58 7.10 -6.70
N LEU A 119 -4.71 6.73 -7.98
CA LEU A 119 -4.97 7.67 -9.08
C LEU A 119 -6.42 7.63 -9.57
N GLY A 120 -7.10 6.50 -9.41
CA GLY A 120 -8.46 6.30 -9.93
C GLY A 120 -8.54 6.47 -11.45
N HIS A 121 -9.72 6.84 -11.90
CA HIS A 121 -10.00 7.17 -13.30
C HIS A 121 -10.12 8.68 -13.50
N LYS A 122 -9.34 9.46 -12.74
CA LYS A 122 -9.30 10.91 -12.85
C LYS A 122 -8.65 11.30 -14.18
N LYS A 123 -9.25 12.27 -14.88
CA LYS A 123 -8.69 12.88 -16.08
C LYS A 123 -7.41 13.65 -15.77
N TRP A 124 -7.36 14.26 -14.57
CA TRP A 124 -6.20 14.97 -14.06
C TRP A 124 -5.91 14.60 -12.60
N ASN A 125 -4.68 14.19 -12.33
CA ASN A 125 -4.27 13.72 -11.00
C ASN A 125 -3.86 14.85 -10.04
N GLN A 126 -3.85 16.10 -10.51
CA GLN A 126 -3.52 17.25 -9.67
C GLN A 126 -4.73 17.61 -8.80
N THR A 127 -4.55 17.52 -7.48
CA THR A 127 -5.60 17.82 -6.47
C THR A 127 -5.85 19.31 -6.27
N HIS A 128 -4.97 20.16 -6.80
CA HIS A 128 -5.09 21.61 -6.76
C HIS A 128 -5.60 22.14 -8.11
N ALA A 129 -6.67 22.92 -8.06
CA ALA A 129 -7.12 23.70 -9.20
C ALA A 129 -6.09 24.80 -9.49
N SER A 130 -5.29 24.61 -10.54
CA SER A 130 -4.41 25.65 -11.06
C SER A 130 -5.22 26.57 -11.97
N TYR A 131 -5.42 27.81 -11.58
CA TYR A 131 -5.86 28.84 -12.53
C TYR A 131 -4.73 29.11 -13.50
N ALA A 132 -5.02 29.04 -14.81
CA ALA A 132 -4.08 29.54 -15.80
C ALA A 132 -3.80 31.03 -15.49
N GLY A 133 -2.53 31.37 -15.26
CA GLY A 133 -2.10 32.77 -15.15
C GLY A 133 -2.32 33.52 -16.47
N ALA A 134 -1.80 34.75 -16.58
CA ALA A 134 -1.90 35.51 -17.83
C ALA A 134 -1.34 34.70 -19.01
N VAL A 135 -2.23 34.22 -19.89
CA VAL A 135 -1.83 33.44 -21.07
C VAL A 135 -1.48 34.43 -22.18
N GLY A 136 -0.18 34.66 -22.38
CA GLY A 136 0.35 35.53 -23.42
C GLY A 136 0.29 34.91 -24.82
N GLN A 137 -0.91 34.55 -25.30
CA GLN A 137 -1.08 33.98 -26.64
C GLN A 137 -1.53 35.05 -27.65
N ASN A 138 -0.68 35.32 -28.63
CA ASN A 138 -0.92 36.30 -29.71
C ASN A 138 -1.90 35.82 -30.80
N LYS A 139 -2.50 34.63 -30.62
CA LYS A 139 -3.62 34.13 -31.44
C LYS A 139 -4.74 33.83 -30.47
N GLY A 140 -5.91 34.44 -30.64
CA GLY A 140 -7.04 34.36 -29.71
C GLY A 140 -7.22 32.95 -29.13
N CYS A 141 -7.19 32.85 -27.81
CA CYS A 141 -7.29 31.58 -27.09
C CYS A 141 -8.76 31.21 -26.86
N ARG A 142 -9.15 29.98 -27.24
CA ARG A 142 -10.41 29.39 -26.80
C ARG A 142 -10.19 28.75 -25.44
N THR A 143 -10.63 29.43 -24.39
CA THR A 143 -10.51 28.94 -23.01
C THR A 143 -11.66 27.99 -22.70
N TYR A 144 -11.35 26.80 -22.18
CA TYR A 144 -12.35 25.87 -21.65
C TYR A 144 -12.11 25.70 -20.16
N MET A 145 -13.15 25.91 -19.37
CA MET A 145 -13.10 25.64 -17.93
C MET A 145 -13.15 24.12 -17.72
N THR A 146 -12.04 23.57 -17.22
CA THR A 146 -11.97 22.16 -16.85
C THR A 146 -12.25 22.06 -15.36
N TYR A 147 -13.33 21.37 -15.00
CA TYR A 147 -13.67 21.13 -13.60
C TYR A 147 -12.80 20.02 -13.03
N GLN A 148 -12.50 20.14 -11.74
CA GLN A 148 -11.79 19.11 -11.00
C GLN A 148 -12.66 17.86 -10.87
N ASP A 149 -12.06 16.68 -11.10
CA ASP A 149 -12.73 15.41 -10.88
C ASP A 149 -12.95 15.14 -9.38
N LYS A 150 -13.87 14.24 -9.06
CA LYS A 150 -14.15 13.85 -7.67
C LYS A 150 -12.88 13.30 -7.01
N LEU A 151 -12.50 13.90 -5.89
CA LEU A 151 -11.38 13.43 -5.07
C LEU A 151 -11.67 12.04 -4.50
N LEU A 152 -10.66 11.18 -4.57
CA LEU A 152 -10.64 9.87 -3.93
C LEU A 152 -10.38 10.03 -2.43
N GLU A 153 -10.67 9.00 -1.65
CA GLU A 153 -10.31 8.99 -0.22
C GLU A 153 -8.80 9.14 0.00
N TYR A 154 -8.00 8.56 -0.91
CA TYR A 154 -6.55 8.74 -0.96
C TYR A 154 -6.11 10.21 -1.08
N ASP A 155 -6.89 11.05 -1.76
CA ASP A 155 -6.55 12.47 -1.96
C ASP A 155 -6.97 13.36 -0.79
N LYS A 156 -7.96 12.92 0.00
CA LYS A 156 -8.59 13.72 1.05
C LYS A 156 -7.89 13.62 2.39
N ASP A 157 -7.47 12.40 2.76
CA ASP A 157 -6.95 12.11 4.09
C ASP A 157 -5.47 11.68 4.02
N PRO A 158 -4.54 12.45 4.62
CA PRO A 158 -3.13 12.09 4.65
C PRO A 158 -2.85 10.80 5.44
N VAL A 159 -3.71 10.40 6.38
CA VAL A 159 -3.60 9.13 7.10
C VAL A 159 -3.88 7.97 6.14
N VAL A 160 -4.95 8.09 5.34
CA VAL A 160 -5.33 7.13 4.29
C VAL A 160 -4.23 6.98 3.26
N GLN A 161 -3.70 8.12 2.79
CA GLN A 161 -2.58 8.15 1.87
C GLN A 161 -1.37 7.38 2.42
N LYS A 162 -1.02 7.62 3.69
CA LYS A 162 0.17 7.05 4.32
C LYS A 162 0.06 5.53 4.50
N TYR A 163 -1.07 5.03 5.00
CA TYR A 163 -1.21 3.57 5.16
C TYR A 163 -1.30 2.87 3.80
N ILE A 164 -1.92 3.46 2.78
CA ILE A 164 -1.98 2.88 1.42
C ILE A 164 -0.58 2.75 0.81
N GLN A 165 0.24 3.80 0.94
CA GLN A 165 1.65 3.75 0.50
C GLN A 165 2.45 2.70 1.26
N CYS A 166 2.21 2.55 2.57
CA CYS A 166 2.88 1.54 3.38
C CYS A 166 2.41 0.12 3.03
N MET A 167 1.12 -0.07 2.73
CA MET A 167 0.59 -1.36 2.26
C MET A 167 1.23 -1.76 0.92
N ARG A 168 1.46 -0.83 -0.01
CA ARG A 168 2.23 -1.11 -1.24
C ARG A 168 3.66 -1.56 -0.92
N LYS A 169 4.34 -0.91 0.03
CA LYS A 169 5.68 -1.34 0.47
C LYS A 169 5.66 -2.75 1.07
N LEU A 170 4.62 -3.10 1.81
CA LEU A 170 4.43 -4.46 2.33
C LEU A 170 4.20 -5.47 1.20
N VAL A 171 3.40 -5.14 0.18
CA VAL A 171 3.23 -5.99 -1.02
C VAL A 171 4.56 -6.21 -1.73
N HIS A 172 5.35 -5.15 -1.90
CA HIS A 172 6.68 -5.27 -2.49
C HIS A 172 7.61 -6.14 -1.64
N PHE A 173 7.60 -5.97 -0.31
CA PHE A 173 8.33 -6.84 0.61
C PHE A 173 7.86 -8.31 0.51
N ALA A 174 6.55 -8.54 0.35
CA ALA A 174 5.97 -9.87 0.19
C ALA A 174 6.53 -10.58 -1.06
N GLN A 175 6.74 -9.84 -2.16
CA GLN A 175 7.41 -10.36 -3.35
C GLN A 175 8.85 -10.79 -3.08
N CYS A 176 9.58 -10.06 -2.23
CA CYS A 176 10.96 -10.43 -1.86
C CYS A 176 11.01 -11.76 -1.10
N ILE A 177 10.09 -11.96 -0.14
CA ILE A 177 10.06 -13.18 0.67
C ILE A 177 9.47 -14.36 -0.09
N ARG A 178 8.47 -14.12 -0.94
CA ARG A 178 7.69 -15.13 -1.68
C ARG A 178 7.55 -14.70 -3.15
N PRO A 179 8.63 -14.75 -3.94
CA PRO A 179 8.56 -14.40 -5.36
C PRO A 179 7.63 -15.37 -6.10
N ASN A 180 7.05 -14.88 -7.20
CA ASN A 180 6.40 -15.75 -8.17
C ASN A 180 7.48 -16.41 -9.04
N ASP A 181 7.23 -17.64 -9.51
CA ASP A 181 8.15 -18.33 -10.42
C ASP A 181 8.17 -17.65 -11.79
N ASP A 182 7.04 -17.05 -12.19
CA ASP A 182 6.93 -16.24 -13.40
C ASP A 182 7.35 -14.79 -13.16
N VAL A 183 8.37 -14.34 -13.90
CA VAL A 183 8.91 -12.98 -13.83
C VAL A 183 7.91 -11.94 -14.32
N ALA A 184 7.01 -12.28 -15.26
CA ALA A 184 6.01 -11.33 -15.76
C ALA A 184 5.02 -10.86 -14.68
N LYS A 185 4.88 -11.64 -13.61
CA LYS A 185 3.98 -11.37 -12.48
C LYS A 185 4.66 -10.57 -11.37
N HIS A 186 5.92 -10.23 -11.53
CA HIS A 186 6.67 -9.42 -10.58
C HIS A 186 6.25 -7.96 -10.70
N LEU A 187 6.18 -7.26 -9.57
CA LEU A 187 6.02 -5.81 -9.60
C LEU A 187 7.34 -5.19 -10.05
N HIS A 188 7.37 -4.61 -11.24
CA HIS A 188 8.46 -3.76 -11.68
C HIS A 188 8.24 -2.35 -11.13
N ILE A 189 9.20 -1.85 -10.34
CA ILE A 189 9.21 -0.51 -9.76
C ILE A 189 10.01 0.43 -10.65
#